data_AF-A0A0Q0UG02-F1
#
_entry.id   AF-A0A0Q0UG02-F1
#
_cell.length_a   1.000
_cell.length_b   1.000
_cell.length_c   1.000
_cell.angle_alpha   90.00
_cell.angle_beta   90.00
_cell.angle_gamma   90.00
#
_symmetry.space_group_name_H-M   'P 1'
#
loop_
_entity.id
_entity.type
_entity.pdbx_description
1 polymer ?
#
loop_
_entity_poly.entity_id
_entity_poly.type
_entity_poly.pdbx_seq_one_letter_code
_entity_poly.pdbx_strand_id
1 'polypeptide(L)'
;MEELPIPDFRAGRGGAPWFSQELIETIYHNQRRQGWYEDYLVNLGADEPRSFVGSQAGAAVATAAAALRRALDFEVEDRALLSGPEAARGYLIDAFEELGGLVVLSSMLRNNTARPLDIEEFRGFTLHSSTAPLVFVNSADTYAGQVFSLLHEFAHVWAGNGGVSAGGDYFAHSDNDAERWCNEVAAEVLVPVEDLGHRFLPDVPLVQELGRLARVYCCSTLVILLRLRDIGLLPRAGFDDLYQAEVDRLMEHVGASTSSGGNFYANQRFRVGATLGTAIVRETLAGHTPMTEALSLLGFNSTNVLINAARLYYSHDIAPRFWDWLVEEHEKGSVASIDRVKKEIAAGKEGFLWSWAKGLPHSFWRKPSDAATESMRRLSGWVMHPDRLYRMEDRNEFLSVADYYLVAQAHGDGHRVVTFEQPAPQARKRVSIPDACAALGVEYVDPFRVYRQLGLKLN
;
A
#
# COMPACT_ATOMS: atom_id res chain seq x y z
N MET A 1 -16.34 -6.69 -17.01
CA MET A 1 -14.89 -6.93 -16.96
C MET A 1 -14.29 -5.58 -16.67
N GLU A 2 -13.79 -5.37 -15.46
CA GLU A 2 -13.25 -4.07 -15.06
C GLU A 2 -11.88 -3.89 -15.73
N GLU A 3 -11.68 -2.80 -16.44
CA GLU A 3 -10.40 -2.48 -17.10
C GLU A 3 -9.41 -1.89 -16.09
N LEU A 4 -8.12 -2.20 -16.24
CA LEU A 4 -7.09 -1.59 -15.40
C LEU A 4 -7.06 -0.06 -15.62
N PRO A 5 -6.94 0.74 -14.56
CA PRO A 5 -6.93 2.19 -14.66
C PRO A 5 -5.59 2.79 -15.13
N ILE A 6 -4.58 1.94 -15.37
CA ILE A 6 -3.26 2.30 -15.92
C ILE A 6 -2.84 1.20 -16.94
N PRO A 7 -1.89 1.47 -17.86
CA PRO A 7 -1.41 0.47 -18.82
C PRO A 7 -0.98 -0.85 -18.15
N ASP A 8 -1.34 -2.00 -18.72
CA ASP A 8 -0.92 -3.32 -18.24
C ASP A 8 0.29 -3.80 -19.05
N PHE A 9 1.42 -3.99 -18.39
CA PHE A 9 2.66 -4.46 -19.01
C PHE A 9 3.08 -5.86 -18.52
N ARG A 10 2.23 -6.56 -17.75
CA ARG A 10 2.53 -7.89 -17.22
C ARG A 10 2.72 -8.93 -18.35
N ALA A 11 3.81 -9.71 -18.31
CA ALA A 11 4.15 -10.72 -19.33
C ALA A 11 3.94 -12.18 -18.85
N GLY A 12 2.97 -12.88 -19.47
CA GLY A 12 2.88 -14.34 -19.72
C GLY A 12 3.13 -15.39 -18.60
N ARG A 13 2.04 -16.02 -18.12
CA ARG A 13 1.71 -17.45 -18.38
C ARG A 13 0.18 -17.60 -18.49
N GLY A 14 -0.28 -18.18 -19.60
CA GLY A 14 -1.67 -18.20 -20.08
C GLY A 14 -2.79 -18.31 -19.04
N GLY A 15 -3.79 -17.43 -19.19
CA GLY A 15 -5.17 -17.78 -18.83
C GLY A 15 -5.95 -16.84 -17.91
N ALA A 16 -5.92 -15.51 -18.12
CA ALA A 16 -7.12 -14.63 -18.13
C ALA A 16 -6.74 -13.14 -18.03
N PRO A 17 -7.52 -12.21 -18.64
CA PRO A 17 -7.50 -10.78 -18.33
C PRO A 17 -8.17 -10.49 -16.98
N TRP A 18 -7.86 -11.31 -15.97
CA TRP A 18 -8.44 -11.20 -14.65
C TRP A 18 -7.48 -10.41 -13.76
N PHE A 19 -7.98 -9.31 -13.22
CA PHE A 19 -7.30 -8.51 -12.22
C PHE A 19 -7.96 -8.83 -10.89
N SER A 20 -7.16 -9.10 -9.86
CA SER A 20 -7.68 -9.22 -8.52
C SER A 20 -8.30 -7.88 -8.08
N GLN A 21 -9.29 -7.97 -7.22
CA GLN A 21 -9.89 -6.78 -6.62
C GLN A 21 -8.82 -6.04 -5.77
N GLU A 22 -7.87 -6.77 -5.19
CA GLU A 22 -6.73 -6.27 -4.44
C GLU A 22 -5.80 -5.39 -5.29
N LEU A 23 -5.45 -5.82 -6.50
CA LEU A 23 -4.63 -5.04 -7.43
C LEU A 23 -5.35 -3.74 -7.82
N ILE A 24 -6.60 -3.84 -8.28
CA ILE A 24 -7.40 -2.68 -8.71
C ILE A 24 -7.55 -1.68 -7.56
N GLU A 25 -7.95 -2.15 -6.37
CA GLU A 25 -8.11 -1.29 -5.20
C GLU A 25 -6.79 -0.66 -4.76
N THR A 26 -5.66 -1.37 -4.88
CA THR A 26 -4.34 -0.84 -4.55
C THR A 26 -3.96 0.30 -5.50
N ILE A 27 -4.21 0.15 -6.80
CA ILE A 27 -3.94 1.20 -7.78
C ILE A 27 -4.81 2.42 -7.51
N TYR A 28 -6.13 2.26 -7.36
CA TYR A 28 -7.02 3.38 -7.03
C TYR A 28 -6.65 4.06 -5.70
N HIS A 29 -6.19 3.29 -4.73
CA HIS A 29 -5.73 3.84 -3.45
C HIS A 29 -4.51 4.73 -3.62
N ASN A 30 -3.55 4.32 -4.43
CA ASN A 30 -2.34 5.10 -4.68
C ASN A 30 -2.57 6.26 -5.66
N GLN A 31 -3.51 6.17 -6.61
CA GLN A 31 -3.94 7.31 -7.42
C GLN A 31 -4.52 8.44 -6.55
N ARG A 32 -5.34 8.09 -5.53
CA ARG A 32 -5.84 9.08 -4.58
C ARG A 32 -4.73 9.72 -3.75
N ARG A 33 -3.71 8.95 -3.35
CA ARG A 33 -2.53 9.47 -2.65
C ARG A 33 -1.73 10.45 -3.50
N GLN A 34 -1.48 10.09 -4.74
CA GLN A 34 -0.78 10.95 -5.69
C GLN A 34 -1.55 12.25 -5.93
N GLY A 35 -2.85 12.16 -6.27
CA GLY A 35 -3.67 13.35 -6.50
C GLY A 35 -3.75 14.28 -5.29
N TRP A 36 -3.92 13.72 -4.08
CA TRP A 36 -3.87 14.53 -2.85
C TRP A 36 -2.53 15.25 -2.66
N TYR A 37 -1.41 14.56 -2.97
CA TYR A 37 -0.08 15.14 -2.83
C TYR A 37 0.20 16.22 -3.88
N GLU A 38 -0.31 16.05 -5.10
CA GLU A 38 -0.25 17.07 -6.15
C GLU A 38 -1.01 18.33 -5.74
N ASP A 39 -2.24 18.19 -5.22
CA ASP A 39 -3.02 19.31 -4.68
C ASP A 39 -2.27 20.02 -3.53
N TYR A 40 -1.62 19.24 -2.66
CA TYR A 40 -0.76 19.77 -1.60
C TYR A 40 0.42 20.59 -2.15
N LEU A 41 1.10 20.11 -3.21
CA LEU A 41 2.19 20.86 -3.85
C LEU A 41 1.69 22.17 -4.49
N VAL A 42 0.53 22.13 -5.16
CA VAL A 42 -0.09 23.32 -5.75
C VAL A 42 -0.40 24.37 -4.68
N ASN A 43 -0.94 23.94 -3.54
CA ASN A 43 -1.25 24.85 -2.42
C ASN A 43 0.00 25.49 -1.81
N LEU A 44 1.15 24.82 -1.89
CA LEU A 44 2.44 25.37 -1.46
C LEU A 44 3.14 26.22 -2.53
N GLY A 45 2.65 26.23 -3.78
CA GLY A 45 3.37 26.81 -4.93
C GLY A 45 4.64 26.03 -5.29
N ALA A 46 4.64 24.72 -5.06
CA ALA A 46 5.77 23.80 -5.26
C ALA A 46 5.48 22.72 -6.32
N ASP A 47 4.60 23.03 -7.27
CA ASP A 47 4.12 22.18 -8.36
C ASP A 47 5.02 22.20 -9.62
N GLU A 48 6.27 22.64 -9.48
CA GLU A 48 7.24 22.60 -10.58
C GLU A 48 7.52 21.16 -11.03
N PRO A 49 7.56 20.89 -12.35
CA PRO A 49 7.91 19.57 -12.87
C PRO A 49 9.29 19.10 -12.40
N ARG A 50 9.38 17.82 -12.03
CA ARG A 50 10.63 17.17 -11.63
C ARG A 50 11.47 16.88 -12.88
N SER A 51 12.68 17.43 -12.92
CA SER A 51 13.56 17.37 -14.10
C SER A 51 13.97 15.96 -14.52
N PHE A 52 13.87 14.99 -13.61
CA PHE A 52 14.25 13.60 -13.88
C PHE A 52 13.16 12.78 -14.57
N VAL A 53 11.88 13.18 -14.44
CA VAL A 53 10.73 12.46 -15.01
C VAL A 53 10.77 12.57 -16.53
N GLY A 54 10.76 11.43 -17.23
CA GLY A 54 10.84 11.38 -18.69
C GLY A 54 12.18 11.83 -19.29
N SER A 55 13.19 12.12 -18.47
CA SER A 55 14.49 12.64 -18.92
C SER A 55 15.30 11.68 -19.79
N GLN A 56 14.99 10.39 -19.77
CA GLN A 56 15.69 9.32 -20.50
C GLN A 56 14.79 8.58 -21.49
N ALA A 57 13.69 9.20 -21.91
CA ALA A 57 12.84 8.66 -22.95
C ALA A 57 13.65 8.35 -24.23
N GLY A 58 13.68 7.06 -24.61
CA GLY A 58 14.43 6.58 -25.79
C GLY A 58 15.96 6.56 -25.64
N ALA A 59 16.49 6.77 -24.43
CA ALA A 59 17.93 6.71 -24.19
C ALA A 59 18.46 5.26 -24.24
N ALA A 60 19.75 5.12 -24.57
CA ALA A 60 20.43 3.83 -24.45
C ALA A 60 20.52 3.41 -22.96
N VAL A 61 20.44 2.10 -22.71
CA VAL A 61 20.44 1.51 -21.35
C VAL A 61 21.58 2.04 -20.48
N ALA A 62 22.81 2.04 -21.00
CA ALA A 62 23.98 2.51 -20.25
C ALA A 62 23.87 4.00 -19.86
N THR A 63 23.34 4.84 -20.76
CA THR A 63 23.13 6.27 -20.50
C THR A 63 22.08 6.48 -19.42
N ALA A 64 20.94 5.79 -19.54
CA ALA A 64 19.87 5.87 -18.56
C ALA A 64 20.33 5.38 -17.19
N ALA A 65 21.00 4.22 -17.13
CA ALA A 65 21.50 3.66 -15.89
C ALA A 65 22.52 4.59 -15.20
N ALA A 66 23.42 5.23 -15.96
CA ALA A 66 24.34 6.21 -15.39
C ALA A 66 23.62 7.47 -14.89
N ALA A 67 22.55 7.90 -15.57
CA ALA A 67 21.72 9.02 -15.10
C ALA A 67 20.98 8.67 -13.80
N LEU A 68 20.40 7.47 -13.69
CA LEU A 68 19.74 6.99 -12.47
C LEU A 68 20.73 6.87 -11.31
N ARG A 69 21.88 6.20 -11.50
CA ARG A 69 22.90 6.05 -10.44
C ARG A 69 23.34 7.40 -9.89
N ARG A 70 23.63 8.35 -10.78
CA ARG A 70 24.06 9.70 -10.39
C ARG A 70 22.96 10.48 -9.66
N ALA A 71 21.72 10.40 -10.15
CA ALA A 71 20.62 11.14 -9.55
C ALA A 71 20.23 10.59 -8.17
N LEU A 72 20.34 9.28 -7.97
CA LEU A 72 20.05 8.60 -6.70
C LEU A 72 21.28 8.54 -5.77
N ASP A 73 22.42 9.13 -6.17
CA ASP A 73 23.72 9.00 -5.49
C ASP A 73 24.05 7.53 -5.12
N PHE A 74 23.75 6.61 -6.03
CA PHE A 74 23.82 5.17 -5.78
C PHE A 74 24.95 4.53 -6.61
N GLU A 75 26.17 5.06 -6.49
CA GLU A 75 27.35 4.51 -7.21
C GLU A 75 27.88 3.23 -6.57
N VAL A 76 28.59 2.39 -7.33
CA VAL A 76 29.00 1.04 -6.88
C VAL A 76 29.98 1.10 -5.71
N GLU A 77 30.87 2.09 -5.72
CA GLU A 77 31.93 2.29 -4.74
C GLU A 77 31.37 2.46 -3.32
N ASP A 78 30.23 3.12 -3.19
CA ASP A 78 29.61 3.45 -1.90
C ASP A 78 28.68 2.35 -1.39
N ARG A 79 28.21 1.45 -2.27
CA ARG A 79 27.28 0.36 -1.88
C ARG A 79 27.89 -0.64 -0.91
N ALA A 80 29.21 -0.82 -0.93
CA ALA A 80 29.90 -1.69 0.03
C ALA A 80 29.79 -1.18 1.47
N LEU A 81 29.46 0.10 1.68
CA LEU A 81 29.20 0.68 2.99
C LEU A 81 27.79 0.35 3.51
N LEU A 82 26.87 -0.02 2.60
CA LEU A 82 25.51 -0.41 2.95
C LEU A 82 25.55 -1.81 3.57
N SER A 83 24.80 -1.98 4.67
CA SER A 83 24.71 -3.25 5.40
C SER A 83 23.78 -4.27 4.71
N GLY A 84 23.93 -4.44 3.39
CA GLY A 84 23.18 -5.39 2.57
C GLY A 84 21.88 -4.85 1.95
N PRO A 85 21.06 -5.74 1.36
CA PRO A 85 19.90 -5.35 0.55
C PRO A 85 18.82 -4.55 1.29
N GLU A 86 18.63 -4.80 2.59
CA GLU A 86 17.66 -4.03 3.39
C GLU A 86 18.09 -2.56 3.55
N ALA A 87 19.39 -2.31 3.78
CA ALA A 87 19.95 -0.96 3.85
C ALA A 87 19.90 -0.28 2.48
N ALA A 88 20.23 -0.99 1.40
CA ALA A 88 20.12 -0.48 0.04
C ALA A 88 18.69 -0.11 -0.36
N ARG A 89 17.70 -0.93 0.03
CA ARG A 89 16.29 -0.61 -0.16
C ARG A 89 15.91 0.69 0.54
N GLY A 90 16.29 0.85 1.82
CA GLY A 90 16.02 2.07 2.58
C GLY A 90 16.65 3.31 1.92
N TYR A 91 17.91 3.19 1.52
CA TYR A 91 18.65 4.25 0.82
C TYR A 91 17.97 4.69 -0.48
N LEU A 92 17.58 3.74 -1.33
CA LEU A 92 16.93 4.02 -2.61
C LEU A 92 15.57 4.71 -2.44
N ILE A 93 14.82 4.34 -1.40
CA ILE A 93 13.56 5.01 -1.05
C ILE A 93 13.84 6.47 -0.70
N ASP A 94 14.76 6.71 0.24
CA ASP A 94 15.09 8.06 0.71
C ASP A 94 15.61 8.92 -0.45
N ALA A 95 16.53 8.40 -1.27
CA ALA A 95 17.10 9.10 -2.42
C ALA A 95 16.05 9.48 -3.47
N PHE A 96 15.10 8.59 -3.79
CA PHE A 96 14.04 8.90 -4.75
C PHE A 96 13.03 9.91 -4.17
N GLU A 97 12.72 9.82 -2.88
CA GLU A 97 11.85 10.77 -2.20
C GLU A 97 12.46 12.17 -2.10
N GLU A 98 13.78 12.28 -1.91
CA GLU A 98 14.51 13.56 -1.91
C GLU A 98 14.48 14.25 -3.28
N LEU A 99 14.43 13.49 -4.38
CA LEU A 99 14.23 14.03 -5.72
C LEU A 99 12.80 14.57 -5.94
N GLY A 100 11.86 14.28 -5.04
CA GLY A 100 10.45 14.69 -5.12
C GLY A 100 9.52 13.61 -5.69
N GLY A 101 9.97 12.36 -5.74
CA GLY A 101 9.12 11.20 -6.01
C GLY A 101 8.42 10.69 -4.75
N LEU A 102 7.45 9.80 -4.91
CA LEU A 102 6.73 9.13 -3.83
C LEU A 102 6.96 7.62 -3.89
N VAL A 103 7.30 6.99 -2.75
CA VAL A 103 7.44 5.53 -2.69
C VAL A 103 6.43 4.91 -1.72
N VAL A 104 5.81 3.82 -2.13
CA VAL A 104 4.88 3.03 -1.32
C VAL A 104 5.28 1.57 -1.36
N LEU A 105 5.52 0.97 -0.19
CA LEU A 105 5.73 -0.48 -0.08
C LEU A 105 4.64 -1.17 0.74
N SER A 106 4.00 -2.19 0.20
CA SER A 106 3.05 -3.01 0.97
C SER A 106 2.97 -4.42 0.44
N SER A 107 2.75 -5.40 1.31
CA SER A 107 2.46 -6.80 0.96
C SER A 107 0.99 -7.16 1.10
N MET A 108 0.15 -6.17 1.41
CA MET A 108 -1.27 -6.35 1.66
C MET A 108 -2.04 -5.13 1.18
N LEU A 109 -3.31 -5.32 0.84
CA LEU A 109 -4.17 -4.21 0.48
C LEU A 109 -4.32 -3.28 1.69
N ARG A 110 -3.78 -2.07 1.54
CA ARG A 110 -3.77 -1.03 2.57
C ARG A 110 -3.07 -1.52 3.85
N ASN A 111 -3.81 -1.75 4.94
CA ASN A 111 -3.32 -2.31 6.20
C ASN A 111 -4.12 -3.56 6.63
N ASN A 112 -4.65 -4.34 5.67
CA ASN A 112 -5.46 -5.53 5.96
C ASN A 112 -4.68 -6.82 5.73
N THR A 113 -4.18 -7.44 6.81
CA THR A 113 -3.45 -8.72 6.76
C THR A 113 -4.26 -9.89 6.20
N ALA A 114 -5.60 -9.80 6.17
CA ALA A 114 -6.48 -10.80 5.59
C ALA A 114 -6.66 -10.66 4.06
N ARG A 115 -6.11 -9.58 3.46
CA ARG A 115 -6.11 -9.35 2.00
C ARG A 115 -4.66 -9.15 1.51
N PRO A 116 -3.85 -10.23 1.48
CA PRO A 116 -2.47 -10.15 0.98
C PRO A 116 -2.46 -9.82 -0.52
N LEU A 117 -1.39 -9.16 -0.96
CA LEU A 117 -1.13 -8.94 -2.38
C LEU A 117 -0.38 -10.15 -2.93
N ASP A 118 -0.83 -10.66 -4.08
CA ASP A 118 -0.19 -11.80 -4.74
C ASP A 118 1.06 -11.33 -5.49
N ILE A 119 2.23 -11.83 -5.07
CA ILE A 119 3.51 -11.51 -5.70
C ILE A 119 3.64 -12.12 -7.10
N GLU A 120 2.89 -13.19 -7.39
CA GLU A 120 2.82 -13.79 -8.73
C GLU A 120 1.90 -12.98 -9.66
N GLU A 121 1.00 -12.15 -9.10
CA GLU A 121 0.13 -11.27 -9.89
C GLU A 121 0.83 -9.96 -10.27
N PHE A 122 1.50 -9.31 -9.32
CA PHE A 122 2.26 -8.08 -9.56
C PHE A 122 3.33 -7.86 -8.48
N ARG A 123 4.47 -7.29 -8.89
CA ARG A 123 5.56 -6.92 -7.97
C ARG A 123 5.69 -5.41 -7.80
N GLY A 124 5.19 -4.61 -8.73
CA GLY A 124 5.23 -3.16 -8.65
C GLY A 124 4.34 -2.48 -9.68
N PHE A 125 4.19 -1.17 -9.53
CA PHE A 125 3.64 -0.32 -10.58
C PHE A 125 4.09 1.12 -10.41
N THR A 126 4.08 1.86 -11.52
CA THR A 126 4.41 3.29 -11.57
C THR A 126 3.19 4.11 -11.99
N LEU A 127 2.84 5.12 -11.18
CA LEU A 127 1.88 6.15 -11.53
C LEU A 127 2.62 7.39 -12.04
N HIS A 128 2.45 7.66 -13.33
CA HIS A 128 3.12 8.77 -13.99
C HIS A 128 2.55 10.12 -13.53
N SER A 129 3.45 11.03 -13.13
CA SER A 129 3.17 12.43 -12.89
C SER A 129 4.45 13.24 -13.11
N SER A 130 4.34 14.41 -13.74
CA SER A 130 5.48 15.30 -13.93
C SER A 130 5.90 15.99 -12.63
N THR A 131 5.04 16.08 -11.62
CA THR A 131 5.27 16.84 -10.38
C THR A 131 5.47 15.93 -9.17
N ALA A 132 4.80 14.78 -9.13
CA ALA A 132 4.82 13.82 -8.03
C ALA A 132 4.72 12.36 -8.53
N PRO A 133 5.72 11.84 -9.27
CA PRO A 133 5.70 10.44 -9.72
C PRO A 133 5.63 9.49 -8.51
N LEU A 134 4.77 8.49 -8.57
CA LEU A 134 4.58 7.52 -7.48
C LEU A 134 4.97 6.11 -7.93
N VAL A 135 5.82 5.47 -7.15
CA VAL A 135 6.24 4.08 -7.31
C VAL A 135 5.67 3.23 -6.19
N PHE A 136 5.04 2.12 -6.56
CA PHE A 136 4.57 1.10 -5.62
C PHE A 136 5.39 -0.19 -5.80
N VAL A 137 5.81 -0.81 -4.69
CA VAL A 137 6.45 -2.13 -4.69
C VAL A 137 5.77 -3.08 -3.70
N ASN A 138 5.50 -4.30 -4.15
CA ASN A 138 4.98 -5.37 -3.30
C ASN A 138 6.06 -5.86 -2.33
N SER A 139 5.88 -5.61 -1.04
CA SER A 139 6.88 -5.96 -0.02
C SER A 139 6.81 -7.42 0.45
N ALA A 140 6.04 -8.28 -0.26
CA ALA A 140 6.01 -9.72 0.00
C ALA A 140 7.28 -10.43 -0.50
N ASP A 141 8.04 -9.79 -1.39
CA ASP A 141 9.31 -10.31 -1.92
C ASP A 141 10.47 -10.14 -0.92
N THR A 142 11.58 -10.81 -1.19
CA THR A 142 12.86 -10.62 -0.50
C THR A 142 13.36 -9.18 -0.62
N TYR A 143 14.19 -8.71 0.33
CA TYR A 143 14.78 -7.37 0.26
C TYR A 143 15.59 -7.14 -1.03
N ALA A 144 16.30 -8.15 -1.53
CA ALA A 144 17.04 -8.05 -2.79
C ALA A 144 16.09 -7.95 -4.00
N GLY A 145 14.98 -8.68 -4.00
CA GLY A 145 13.93 -8.54 -5.01
C GLY A 145 13.30 -7.14 -4.98
N GLN A 146 13.00 -6.63 -3.79
CA GLN A 146 12.46 -5.27 -3.62
C GLN A 146 13.41 -4.17 -4.12
N VAL A 147 14.74 -4.31 -3.91
CA VAL A 147 15.74 -3.38 -4.47
C VAL A 147 15.65 -3.37 -6.01
N PHE A 148 15.56 -4.54 -6.63
CA PHE A 148 15.46 -4.62 -8.09
C PHE A 148 14.12 -4.06 -8.60
N SER A 149 12.99 -4.39 -7.95
CA SER A 149 11.68 -3.80 -8.28
C SER A 149 11.69 -2.28 -8.16
N LEU A 150 12.30 -1.70 -7.12
CA LEU A 150 12.43 -0.24 -7.00
C LEU A 150 13.18 0.36 -8.18
N LEU A 151 14.34 -0.19 -8.53
CA LEU A 151 15.15 0.29 -9.65
C LEU A 151 14.42 0.15 -11.00
N HIS A 152 13.64 -0.92 -11.17
CA HIS A 152 12.79 -1.14 -12.34
C HIS A 152 11.69 -0.07 -12.46
N GLU A 153 10.95 0.18 -11.38
CA GLU A 153 9.91 1.22 -11.38
C GLU A 153 10.51 2.63 -11.51
N PHE A 154 11.70 2.90 -10.95
CA PHE A 154 12.42 4.15 -11.20
C PHE A 154 12.79 4.29 -12.68
N ALA A 155 13.18 3.20 -13.36
CA ALA A 155 13.43 3.25 -14.80
C ALA A 155 12.16 3.66 -15.57
N HIS A 156 10.97 3.17 -15.20
CA HIS A 156 9.71 3.63 -15.79
C HIS A 156 9.51 5.15 -15.64
N VAL A 157 9.77 5.70 -14.45
CA VAL A 157 9.67 7.14 -14.21
C VAL A 157 10.64 7.94 -15.09
N TRP A 158 11.89 7.50 -15.23
CA TRP A 158 12.89 8.14 -16.10
C TRP A 158 12.58 7.99 -17.59
N ALA A 159 11.93 6.90 -18.01
CA ALA A 159 11.43 6.74 -19.36
C ALA A 159 10.25 7.67 -19.67
N GLY A 160 9.55 8.15 -18.64
CA GLY A 160 8.31 8.93 -18.80
C GLY A 160 7.10 8.05 -19.10
N ASN A 161 7.20 6.76 -18.79
CA ASN A 161 6.14 5.78 -18.98
C ASN A 161 5.55 5.38 -17.60
N GLY A 162 4.25 5.08 -17.54
CA GLY A 162 3.60 4.56 -16.34
C GLY A 162 2.71 3.35 -16.67
N GLY A 163 2.52 2.45 -15.73
CA GLY A 163 1.77 1.20 -15.91
C GLY A 163 1.97 0.20 -14.76
N VAL A 164 1.13 -0.84 -14.74
CA VAL A 164 1.32 -2.02 -13.89
C VAL A 164 2.35 -2.93 -14.53
N SER A 165 3.32 -3.39 -13.74
CA SER A 165 4.28 -4.38 -14.18
C SER A 165 4.20 -5.66 -13.33
N ALA A 166 4.39 -6.80 -13.99
CA ALA A 166 4.73 -8.07 -13.32
C ALA A 166 6.25 -8.15 -13.09
N GLY A 167 6.99 -7.22 -13.73
CA GLY A 167 8.42 -7.00 -13.69
C GLY A 167 8.92 -6.57 -12.31
N GLY A 168 10.25 -6.57 -12.19
CA GLY A 168 10.93 -6.76 -10.91
C GLY A 168 11.42 -8.20 -10.70
N ASP A 169 11.05 -9.12 -11.61
CA ASP A 169 11.71 -10.40 -11.72
C ASP A 169 12.84 -10.32 -12.76
N TYR A 170 14.09 -10.37 -12.29
CA TYR A 170 15.28 -10.46 -13.15
C TYR A 170 15.19 -11.67 -14.11
N PHE A 171 14.40 -12.69 -13.77
CA PHE A 171 14.23 -13.93 -14.53
C PHE A 171 13.18 -13.83 -15.67
N ALA A 172 12.33 -12.80 -15.69
CA ALA A 172 11.19 -12.72 -16.62
C ALA A 172 11.57 -12.10 -17.97
N HIS A 173 11.32 -12.83 -19.06
CA HIS A 173 11.37 -12.28 -20.42
C HIS A 173 10.04 -11.60 -20.74
N SER A 174 10.08 -10.32 -21.11
CA SER A 174 8.89 -9.57 -21.54
C SER A 174 8.87 -9.37 -23.05
N ASP A 175 7.71 -9.60 -23.68
CA ASP A 175 7.50 -9.28 -25.09
C ASP A 175 7.32 -7.77 -25.32
N ASN A 176 7.18 -6.97 -24.26
CA ASN A 176 7.06 -5.52 -24.32
C ASN A 176 8.43 -4.82 -24.29
N ASP A 177 8.71 -3.98 -25.29
CA ASP A 177 9.95 -3.20 -25.42
C ASP A 177 10.21 -2.30 -24.20
N ALA A 178 9.17 -1.70 -23.61
CA ALA A 178 9.31 -0.81 -22.45
C ALA A 178 9.76 -1.58 -21.20
N GLU A 179 9.19 -2.76 -20.98
CA GLU A 179 9.55 -3.65 -19.85
C GLU A 179 10.96 -4.20 -19.99
N ARG A 180 11.36 -4.61 -21.21
CA ARG A 180 12.73 -5.04 -21.47
C ARG A 180 13.72 -3.93 -21.18
N TRP A 181 13.45 -2.72 -21.66
CA TRP A 181 14.30 -1.57 -21.39
C TRP A 181 14.38 -1.27 -19.89
N CYS A 182 13.27 -1.28 -19.14
CA CYS A 182 13.27 -1.03 -17.69
C CYS A 182 14.03 -2.12 -16.92
N ASN A 183 13.87 -3.40 -17.30
CA ASN A 183 14.66 -4.50 -16.74
C ASN A 183 16.16 -4.35 -17.01
N GLU A 184 16.54 -4.01 -18.25
CA GLU A 184 17.93 -3.81 -18.64
C GLU A 184 18.57 -2.63 -17.91
N VAL A 185 17.84 -1.51 -17.76
CA VAL A 185 18.27 -0.34 -16.99
C VAL A 185 18.40 -0.69 -15.52
N ALA A 186 17.42 -1.35 -14.89
CA ALA A 186 17.50 -1.75 -13.49
C ALA A 186 18.70 -2.68 -13.24
N ALA A 187 18.92 -3.65 -14.12
CA ALA A 187 20.06 -4.55 -14.07
C ALA A 187 21.39 -3.80 -14.22
N GLU A 188 21.48 -2.84 -15.14
CA GLU A 188 22.68 -2.03 -15.35
C GLU A 188 22.94 -1.04 -14.21
N VAL A 189 21.89 -0.49 -13.57
CA VAL A 189 22.02 0.31 -12.35
C VAL A 189 22.56 -0.55 -11.22
N LEU A 190 21.96 -1.73 -10.99
CA LEU A 190 22.29 -2.59 -9.86
C LEU A 190 23.64 -3.30 -10.02
N VAL A 191 23.96 -3.80 -11.21
CA VAL A 191 25.19 -4.54 -11.51
C VAL A 191 25.74 -4.06 -12.87
N PRO A 192 26.48 -2.94 -12.89
CA PRO A 192 27.01 -2.38 -14.14
C PRO A 192 27.95 -3.36 -14.83
N VAL A 193 27.80 -3.55 -16.14
CA VAL A 193 28.58 -4.54 -16.90
C VAL A 193 30.09 -4.27 -16.83
N GLU A 194 30.48 -3.00 -16.97
CA GLU A 194 31.89 -2.59 -16.96
C GLU A 194 32.54 -2.89 -15.60
N ASP A 195 31.91 -2.46 -14.51
CA ASP A 195 32.41 -2.68 -13.15
C ASP A 195 32.43 -4.18 -12.79
N LEU A 196 31.39 -4.95 -13.18
CA LEU A 196 31.36 -6.39 -12.96
C LEU A 196 32.53 -7.10 -13.66
N GLY A 197 32.83 -6.72 -14.91
CA GLY A 197 33.96 -7.25 -15.66
C GLY A 197 35.30 -7.01 -14.97
N HIS A 198 35.47 -5.83 -14.36
CA HIS A 198 36.69 -5.50 -13.61
C HIS A 198 36.79 -6.20 -12.26
N ARG A 199 35.66 -6.42 -11.59
CA ARG A 199 35.63 -7.03 -10.25
C ARG A 199 35.63 -8.55 -10.27
N PHE A 200 35.17 -9.19 -11.33
CA PHE A 200 35.05 -10.65 -11.39
C PHE A 200 36.42 -11.33 -11.31
N LEU A 201 36.58 -12.24 -10.35
CA LEU A 201 37.81 -13.01 -10.12
C LEU A 201 37.61 -14.47 -10.55
N PRO A 202 38.10 -14.89 -11.73
CA PRO A 202 37.85 -16.24 -12.25
C PRO A 202 38.57 -17.35 -11.46
N ASP A 203 39.64 -17.00 -10.73
CA ASP A 203 40.44 -17.94 -9.95
C ASP A 203 39.83 -18.26 -8.57
N VAL A 204 38.78 -17.52 -8.16
CA VAL A 204 38.08 -17.72 -6.89
C VAL A 204 36.94 -18.74 -7.11
N PRO A 205 36.70 -19.68 -6.17
CA PRO A 205 35.57 -20.60 -6.26
C PRO A 205 34.25 -19.84 -6.48
N LEU A 206 33.48 -20.23 -7.50
CA LEU A 206 32.30 -19.49 -7.97
C LEU A 206 31.35 -19.10 -6.83
N VAL A 207 31.03 -20.02 -5.93
CA VAL A 207 30.13 -19.76 -4.79
C VAL A 207 30.65 -18.64 -3.87
N GLN A 208 31.96 -18.62 -3.61
CA GLN A 208 32.59 -17.57 -2.79
C GLN A 208 32.58 -16.24 -3.53
N GLU A 209 32.84 -16.26 -4.83
CA GLU A 209 32.85 -15.07 -5.68
C GLU A 209 31.46 -14.46 -5.82
N LEU A 210 30.42 -15.27 -6.06
CA LEU A 210 29.02 -14.84 -6.05
C LEU A 210 28.67 -14.15 -4.73
N GLY A 211 29.05 -14.74 -3.59
CA GLY A 211 28.79 -14.15 -2.27
C GLY A 211 29.57 -12.85 -2.00
N ARG A 212 30.74 -12.67 -2.61
CA ARG A 212 31.50 -11.40 -2.54
C ARG A 212 30.84 -10.33 -3.39
N LEU A 213 30.52 -10.64 -4.65
CA LEU A 213 29.88 -9.70 -5.57
C LEU A 213 28.47 -9.31 -5.11
N ALA A 214 27.67 -10.26 -4.63
CA ALA A 214 26.33 -10.00 -4.08
C ALA A 214 26.36 -9.00 -2.92
N ARG A 215 27.41 -9.01 -2.08
CA ARG A 215 27.61 -8.02 -1.01
C ARG A 215 27.95 -6.63 -1.56
N VAL A 216 28.79 -6.55 -2.59
CA VAL A 216 29.16 -5.27 -3.23
C VAL A 216 27.95 -4.64 -3.91
N TYR A 217 27.18 -5.42 -4.68
CA TYR A 217 26.04 -4.91 -5.43
C TYR A 217 24.72 -4.91 -4.65
N CYS A 218 24.71 -5.37 -3.40
CA CYS A 218 23.52 -5.44 -2.55
C CYS A 218 22.34 -6.21 -3.18
N CYS A 219 22.64 -7.29 -3.91
CA CYS A 219 21.64 -8.10 -4.62
C CYS A 219 21.79 -9.61 -4.30
N SER A 220 20.97 -10.46 -4.91
CA SER A 220 21.06 -11.91 -4.73
C SER A 220 22.21 -12.50 -5.56
N THR A 221 22.74 -13.63 -5.12
CA THR A 221 23.75 -14.39 -5.89
C THR A 221 23.21 -14.86 -7.25
N LEU A 222 21.90 -15.12 -7.36
CA LEU A 222 21.24 -15.46 -8.62
C LEU A 222 21.27 -14.30 -9.63
N VAL A 223 21.08 -13.05 -9.17
CA VAL A 223 21.21 -11.85 -10.02
C VAL A 223 22.62 -11.73 -10.58
N ILE A 224 23.64 -11.91 -9.74
CA ILE A 224 25.05 -11.91 -10.18
C ILE A 224 25.31 -13.03 -11.18
N LEU A 225 24.84 -14.24 -10.89
CA LEU A 225 25.06 -15.42 -11.72
C LEU A 225 24.49 -15.20 -13.13
N LEU A 226 23.28 -14.66 -13.23
CA LEU A 226 22.69 -14.29 -14.52
C LEU A 226 23.47 -13.19 -15.23
N ARG A 227 23.86 -12.13 -14.50
CA ARG A 227 24.59 -11.02 -15.11
C ARG A 227 25.94 -11.49 -15.68
N LEU A 228 26.66 -12.36 -14.97
CA LEU A 228 27.91 -12.98 -15.44
C LEU A 228 27.70 -13.79 -16.73
N ARG A 229 26.59 -14.52 -16.86
CA ARG A 229 26.22 -15.22 -18.10
C ARG A 229 25.90 -14.24 -19.22
N ASP A 230 25.14 -13.19 -18.94
CA ASP A 230 24.70 -12.22 -19.94
C ASP A 230 25.89 -11.51 -20.59
N ILE A 231 26.95 -11.24 -19.82
CA ILE A 231 28.19 -10.61 -20.31
C ILE A 231 29.23 -11.63 -20.82
N GLY A 232 28.90 -12.92 -20.81
CA GLY A 232 29.75 -13.99 -21.34
C GLY A 232 30.94 -14.40 -20.46
N LEU A 233 30.99 -13.98 -19.20
CA LEU A 233 32.01 -14.44 -18.23
C LEU A 233 31.73 -15.84 -17.71
N LEU A 234 30.48 -16.30 -17.79
CA LEU A 234 30.11 -17.70 -17.62
C LEU A 234 29.60 -18.30 -18.93
N PRO A 235 29.99 -19.54 -19.26
CA PRO A 235 29.52 -20.21 -20.47
C PRO A 235 28.01 -20.46 -20.39
N ARG A 236 27.33 -20.34 -21.53
CA ARG A 236 25.91 -20.73 -21.64
C ARG A 236 25.70 -22.24 -21.47
N ALA A 237 26.68 -23.04 -21.87
CA ALA A 237 26.65 -24.49 -21.71
C ALA A 237 26.84 -24.85 -20.23
N GLY A 238 25.93 -25.64 -19.66
CA GLY A 238 25.95 -26.04 -18.25
C GLY A 238 25.50 -24.95 -17.28
N PHE A 239 24.97 -23.81 -17.77
CA PHE A 239 24.48 -22.74 -16.92
C PHE A 239 23.27 -23.16 -16.07
N ASP A 240 22.35 -23.95 -16.64
CA ASP A 240 21.15 -24.39 -15.93
C ASP A 240 21.50 -25.24 -14.69
N ASP A 241 22.55 -26.06 -14.79
CA ASP A 241 23.05 -26.86 -13.65
C ASP A 241 23.66 -25.96 -12.57
N LEU A 242 24.44 -24.93 -12.96
CA LEU A 242 24.98 -23.94 -12.02
C LEU A 242 23.88 -23.13 -11.34
N TYR A 243 22.86 -22.76 -12.10
CA TYR A 243 21.70 -22.03 -11.61
C TYR A 243 20.93 -22.84 -10.59
N GLN A 244 20.60 -24.10 -10.90
CA GLN A 244 19.89 -24.97 -9.97
C GLN A 244 20.71 -25.30 -8.72
N ALA A 245 22.02 -25.54 -8.86
CA ALA A 245 22.88 -25.75 -7.71
C ALA A 245 22.88 -24.55 -6.74
N GLU A 246 22.82 -23.32 -7.25
CA GLU A 246 22.72 -22.12 -6.42
C GLU A 246 21.33 -21.95 -5.80
N VAL A 247 20.25 -22.29 -6.53
CA VAL A 247 18.89 -22.32 -5.97
C VAL A 247 18.79 -23.32 -4.82
N ASP A 248 19.28 -24.55 -5.02
CA ASP A 248 19.30 -25.60 -4.00
C ASP A 248 20.07 -25.15 -2.76
N ARG A 249 21.26 -24.56 -2.95
CA ARG A 249 22.08 -24.00 -1.86
C ARG A 249 21.32 -22.94 -1.05
N LEU A 250 20.59 -22.04 -1.72
CA LEU A 250 19.80 -21.01 -1.06
C LEU A 250 18.61 -21.62 -0.28
N MET A 251 17.93 -22.60 -0.87
CA MET A 251 16.80 -23.30 -0.23
C MET A 251 17.21 -24.06 1.04
N GLU A 252 18.40 -24.69 1.04
CA GLU A 252 18.96 -25.33 2.24
C GLU A 252 19.15 -24.34 3.41
N HIS A 253 19.55 -23.10 3.12
CA HIS A 253 19.73 -22.07 4.14
C HIS A 253 18.40 -21.48 4.63
N VAL A 254 17.38 -21.37 3.76
CA VAL A 254 16.04 -20.90 4.12
C VAL A 254 15.32 -21.87 5.06
N GLY A 255 15.55 -23.19 4.90
CA GLY A 255 15.00 -24.22 5.80
C GLY A 255 15.52 -24.16 7.24
N ALA A 256 16.62 -23.46 7.51
CA ALA A 256 17.27 -23.36 8.82
C ALA A 256 16.97 -22.06 9.59
N SER A 257 16.44 -21.03 8.92
CA SER A 257 16.14 -19.73 9.54
C SER A 257 14.63 -19.51 9.66
N THR A 258 14.08 -19.71 10.86
CA THR A 258 12.73 -19.24 11.20
C THR A 258 12.68 -17.71 11.08
N SER A 259 11.75 -17.21 10.28
CA SER A 259 11.53 -15.78 10.05
C SER A 259 11.32 -15.04 11.37
N SER A 260 12.28 -14.17 11.70
CA SER A 260 12.13 -13.19 12.78
C SER A 260 11.05 -12.19 12.36
N GLY A 261 9.93 -12.18 13.08
CA GLY A 261 8.84 -11.25 12.87
C GLY A 261 9.35 -9.80 12.87
N GLY A 262 9.09 -9.08 11.78
CA GLY A 262 9.49 -7.69 11.62
C GLY A 262 8.83 -6.79 12.68
N ASN A 263 9.60 -5.83 13.19
CA ASN A 263 9.12 -4.88 14.18
C ASN A 263 8.07 -3.95 13.54
N PHE A 264 6.80 -4.11 13.93
CA PHE A 264 5.62 -3.46 13.34
C PHE A 264 5.79 -1.93 13.17
N TYR A 265 6.39 -1.26 14.17
CA TYR A 265 6.60 0.19 14.15
C TYR A 265 7.75 0.65 13.25
N ALA A 266 8.78 -0.18 13.00
CA ALA A 266 9.92 0.16 12.14
C ALA A 266 9.56 0.11 10.64
N ASN A 267 8.51 -0.64 10.29
CA ASN A 267 8.04 -0.79 8.91
C ASN A 267 6.97 0.24 8.51
N GLN A 268 6.41 1.00 9.46
CA GLN A 268 5.36 1.96 9.19
C GLN A 268 5.83 3.11 8.28
N ARG A 269 7.08 3.58 8.46
CA ARG A 269 7.71 4.63 7.63
C ARG A 269 7.82 4.28 6.15
N PHE A 270 7.82 2.98 5.80
CA PHE A 270 7.98 2.51 4.43
C PHE A 270 6.66 2.18 3.75
N ARG A 271 5.54 2.14 4.49
CA ARG A 271 4.22 1.79 3.95
C ARG A 271 3.52 2.93 3.23
N VAL A 272 3.77 4.14 3.71
CA VAL A 272 3.42 5.40 3.07
C VAL A 272 4.69 6.20 3.27
N GLY A 273 5.52 6.30 2.23
CA GLY A 273 6.87 6.83 2.34
C GLY A 273 6.93 8.19 3.08
N ALA A 274 8.11 8.52 3.60
CA ALA A 274 8.29 9.59 4.57
C ALA A 274 7.78 10.93 4.04
N THR A 275 7.98 11.20 2.75
CA THR A 275 7.51 12.42 2.07
C THR A 275 5.99 12.57 2.13
N LEU A 276 5.24 11.57 1.65
CA LEU A 276 3.78 11.60 1.65
C LEU A 276 3.22 11.56 3.08
N GLY A 277 3.77 10.70 3.95
CA GLY A 277 3.33 10.58 5.33
C GLY A 277 3.51 11.88 6.12
N THR A 278 4.65 12.54 5.96
CA THR A 278 4.93 13.83 6.63
C THR A 278 4.02 14.93 6.13
N ALA A 279 3.77 15.01 4.82
CA ALA A 279 2.84 15.98 4.24
C ALA A 279 1.42 15.80 4.80
N ILE A 280 0.91 14.56 4.81
CA ILE A 280 -0.43 14.25 5.34
C ILE A 280 -0.53 14.69 6.80
N VAL A 281 0.45 14.34 7.63
CA VAL A 281 0.45 14.70 9.06
C VAL A 281 0.49 16.22 9.24
N ARG A 282 1.33 16.93 8.49
CA ARG A 282 1.44 18.39 8.56
C ARG A 282 0.13 19.08 8.18
N GLU A 283 -0.47 18.74 7.05
CA GLU A 283 -1.73 19.34 6.60
C GLU A 283 -2.92 19.01 7.51
N THR A 284 -2.89 17.83 8.12
CA THR A 284 -3.90 17.43 9.10
C THR A 284 -3.78 18.27 10.38
N LEU A 285 -2.56 18.49 10.87
CA LEU A 285 -2.31 19.34 12.05
C LEU A 285 -2.60 20.82 11.76
N ALA A 286 -2.42 21.27 10.52
CA ALA A 286 -2.81 22.60 10.06
C ALA A 286 -4.34 22.78 9.90
N GLY A 287 -5.09 21.68 9.87
CA GLY A 287 -6.55 21.69 9.74
C GLY A 287 -7.07 21.80 8.30
N HIS A 288 -6.19 21.71 7.31
CA HIS A 288 -6.56 21.76 5.89
C HIS A 288 -7.00 20.40 5.36
N THR A 289 -6.40 19.32 5.86
CA THR A 289 -6.84 17.95 5.55
C THR A 289 -7.65 17.39 6.72
N PRO A 290 -8.92 16.99 6.51
CA PRO A 290 -9.68 16.28 7.54
C PRO A 290 -8.95 15.02 7.99
N MET A 291 -8.92 14.76 9.30
CA MET A 291 -8.31 13.56 9.88
C MET A 291 -8.82 12.27 9.20
N THR A 292 -10.06 12.26 8.75
CA THR A 292 -10.72 11.11 8.14
C THR A 292 -10.16 10.79 6.76
N GLU A 293 -9.85 11.83 6.00
CA GLU A 293 -9.15 11.75 4.73
C GLU A 293 -7.69 11.33 4.94
N ALA A 294 -7.00 11.92 5.91
CA ALA A 294 -5.63 11.54 6.28
C ALA A 294 -5.51 10.04 6.62
N LEU A 295 -6.43 9.51 7.41
CA LEU A 295 -6.45 8.08 7.78
C LEU A 295 -6.76 7.17 6.60
N SER A 296 -7.69 7.60 5.73
CA SER A 296 -7.97 6.91 4.48
C SER A 296 -6.69 6.83 3.64
N LEU A 297 -6.02 7.96 3.39
CA LEU A 297 -4.77 8.05 2.63
C LEU A 297 -3.67 7.16 3.25
N LEU A 298 -3.57 7.11 4.58
CA LEU A 298 -2.61 6.23 5.27
C LEU A 298 -2.93 4.73 5.19
N GLY A 299 -4.03 4.33 4.54
CA GLY A 299 -4.38 2.93 4.31
C GLY A 299 -5.13 2.27 5.47
N PHE A 300 -5.78 3.06 6.34
CA PHE A 300 -6.66 2.48 7.36
C PHE A 300 -8.02 2.20 6.74
N ASN A 301 -8.40 0.91 6.72
CA ASN A 301 -9.69 0.46 6.19
C ASN A 301 -10.79 0.68 7.21
N SER A 302 -11.92 1.15 6.68
CA SER A 302 -13.18 1.43 7.37
C SER A 302 -13.12 2.56 8.40
N THR A 303 -14.01 3.50 8.13
CA THR A 303 -14.67 4.51 8.96
C THR A 303 -15.31 3.95 10.22
N ASN A 304 -14.86 2.80 10.73
CA ASN A 304 -15.27 2.34 12.04
C ASN A 304 -14.50 3.12 13.09
N VAL A 305 -15.24 4.01 13.75
CA VAL A 305 -14.73 4.89 14.80
C VAL A 305 -13.93 4.11 15.85
N LEU A 306 -14.34 2.88 16.19
CA LEU A 306 -13.67 2.04 17.18
C LEU A 306 -12.36 1.42 16.66
N ILE A 307 -12.35 0.93 15.42
CA ILE A 307 -11.13 0.35 14.83
C ILE A 307 -10.07 1.45 14.65
N ASN A 308 -10.49 2.63 14.19
CA ASN A 308 -9.60 3.77 14.02
C ASN A 308 -9.09 4.30 15.36
N ALA A 309 -9.96 4.40 16.37
CA ALA A 309 -9.53 4.78 17.71
C ALA A 309 -8.43 3.86 18.24
N ALA A 310 -8.60 2.53 18.13
CA ALA A 310 -7.64 1.56 18.65
C ALA A 310 -6.29 1.55 17.95
N ARG A 311 -6.26 1.89 16.66
CA ARG A 311 -5.05 1.79 15.83
C ARG A 311 -4.23 3.08 15.77
N LEU A 312 -4.81 4.22 16.14
CA LEU A 312 -4.27 5.53 15.75
C LEU A 312 -4.14 6.50 16.92
N TYR A 313 -5.24 7.11 17.33
CA TYR A 313 -5.24 8.27 18.23
C TYR A 313 -5.61 7.92 19.67
N TYR A 314 -6.27 6.78 19.89
CA TYR A 314 -6.57 6.23 21.21
C TYR A 314 -6.14 4.78 21.33
N SER A 315 -4.92 4.46 20.89
CA SER A 315 -4.38 3.12 21.14
C SER A 315 -4.35 2.86 22.65
N HIS A 316 -4.66 1.63 23.05
CA HIS A 316 -4.88 1.30 24.47
C HIS A 316 -3.68 1.57 25.39
N ASP A 317 -2.47 1.53 24.82
CA ASP A 317 -1.19 1.82 25.45
C ASP A 317 -0.95 3.32 25.65
N ILE A 318 -1.56 4.17 24.81
CA ILE A 318 -1.42 5.63 24.88
C ILE A 318 -2.60 6.27 25.63
N ALA A 319 -3.83 5.77 25.40
CA ALA A 319 -5.07 6.33 25.94
C ALA A 319 -5.99 5.25 26.51
N PRO A 320 -5.58 4.51 27.57
CA PRO A 320 -6.42 3.47 28.18
C PRO A 320 -7.75 4.04 28.69
N ARG A 321 -7.73 5.26 29.22
CA ARG A 321 -8.91 5.98 29.73
C ARG A 321 -10.00 6.21 28.70
N PHE A 322 -9.67 6.29 27.42
CA PHE A 322 -10.67 6.39 26.36
C PHE A 322 -11.56 5.12 26.29
N TRP A 323 -10.95 3.95 26.46
CA TRP A 323 -11.64 2.66 26.39
C TRP A 323 -12.51 2.42 27.63
N ASP A 324 -12.01 2.82 28.79
CA ASP A 324 -12.79 2.82 30.03
C ASP A 324 -13.97 3.79 29.92
N TRP A 325 -13.72 5.00 29.44
CA TRP A 325 -14.75 6.02 29.22
C TRP A 325 -15.85 5.55 28.26
N LEU A 326 -15.50 4.86 27.17
CA LEU A 326 -16.51 4.28 26.26
C LEU A 326 -17.42 3.26 26.97
N VAL A 327 -16.88 2.50 27.92
CA VAL A 327 -17.65 1.56 28.74
C VAL A 327 -18.56 2.34 29.69
N GLU A 328 -18.04 3.35 30.38
CA GLU A 328 -18.80 4.20 31.31
C GLU A 328 -19.94 4.97 30.60
N GLU A 329 -19.69 5.54 29.42
CA GLU A 329 -20.72 6.22 28.64
C GLU A 329 -21.77 5.24 28.11
N HIS A 330 -21.41 3.98 27.87
CA HIS A 330 -22.39 2.96 27.56
C HIS A 330 -23.26 2.63 28.78
N GLU A 331 -22.68 2.51 29.97
CA GLU A 331 -23.42 2.30 31.22
C GLU A 331 -24.41 3.45 31.51
N LYS A 332 -24.07 4.68 31.12
CA LYS A 332 -24.96 5.85 31.16
C LYS A 332 -26.03 5.85 30.05
N GLY A 333 -25.93 4.93 29.08
CA GLY A 333 -26.84 4.83 27.94
C GLY A 333 -26.57 5.82 26.80
N SER A 334 -25.41 6.50 26.81
CA SER A 334 -25.06 7.57 25.87
C SER A 334 -24.44 7.06 24.57
N VAL A 335 -23.79 5.89 24.58
CA VAL A 335 -23.17 5.28 23.39
C VAL A 335 -23.47 3.79 23.26
N ALA A 336 -23.56 3.30 22.02
CA ALA A 336 -23.67 1.89 21.69
C ALA A 336 -23.18 1.64 20.25
N SER A 337 -22.93 0.39 19.90
CA SER A 337 -22.61 -0.05 18.54
C SER A 337 -23.54 -1.21 18.13
N ILE A 338 -23.32 -1.76 16.94
CA ILE A 338 -24.15 -2.85 16.39
C ILE A 338 -23.39 -4.17 16.32
N ASP A 339 -24.11 -5.29 16.37
CA ASP A 339 -23.51 -6.64 16.29
C ASP A 339 -22.67 -6.86 15.03
N ARG A 340 -22.99 -6.18 13.92
CA ARG A 340 -22.23 -6.30 12.67
C ARG A 340 -20.84 -5.70 12.76
N VAL A 341 -20.68 -4.58 13.48
CA VAL A 341 -19.37 -4.00 13.83
C VAL A 341 -18.58 -4.96 14.71
N LYS A 342 -19.23 -5.64 15.67
CA LYS A 342 -18.56 -6.67 16.48
C LYS A 342 -17.99 -7.80 15.60
N LYS A 343 -18.74 -8.23 14.58
CA LYS A 343 -18.30 -9.27 13.64
C LYS A 343 -17.13 -8.80 12.76
N GLU A 344 -17.10 -7.53 12.36
CA GLU A 344 -15.96 -6.93 11.67
C GLU A 344 -14.71 -6.91 12.55
N ILE A 345 -14.85 -6.53 13.81
CA ILE A 345 -13.74 -6.60 14.79
C ILE A 345 -13.28 -8.05 14.98
N ALA A 346 -14.22 -9.00 15.05
CA ALA A 346 -13.91 -10.43 15.19
C ALA A 346 -13.15 -11.02 14.00
N ALA A 347 -13.30 -10.46 12.79
CA ALA A 347 -12.57 -10.91 11.60
C ALA A 347 -11.05 -10.72 11.74
N GLY A 348 -10.61 -9.77 12.59
CA GLY A 348 -9.19 -9.57 12.90
C GLY A 348 -8.56 -10.66 13.77
N LYS A 349 -9.38 -11.50 14.43
CA LYS A 349 -9.05 -12.67 15.29
C LYS A 349 -8.03 -12.47 16.44
N GLU A 350 -7.27 -11.39 16.47
CA GLU A 350 -6.18 -11.13 17.43
C GLU A 350 -6.07 -9.63 17.80
N GLY A 351 -5.52 -9.34 18.99
CA GLY A 351 -5.23 -7.97 19.47
C GLY A 351 -6.18 -7.40 20.54
N PHE A 352 -5.76 -6.29 21.17
CA PHE A 352 -6.49 -5.63 22.27
C PHE A 352 -7.95 -5.36 21.94
N LEU A 353 -8.24 -4.84 20.74
CA LEU A 353 -9.59 -4.46 20.33
C LEU A 353 -10.56 -5.64 20.33
N TRP A 354 -10.08 -6.83 19.95
CA TRP A 354 -10.88 -8.06 20.01
C TRP A 354 -11.16 -8.48 21.46
N SER A 355 -10.14 -8.46 22.32
CA SER A 355 -10.28 -8.77 23.75
C SER A 355 -11.23 -7.80 24.46
N TRP A 356 -11.11 -6.50 24.18
CA TRP A 356 -12.00 -5.46 24.69
C TRP A 356 -13.45 -5.68 24.20
N ALA A 357 -13.65 -5.89 22.89
CA ALA A 357 -14.97 -6.11 22.32
C ALA A 357 -15.67 -7.37 22.86
N LYS A 358 -14.90 -8.40 23.23
CA LYS A 358 -15.40 -9.62 23.88
C LYS A 358 -15.82 -9.38 25.33
N GLY A 359 -15.15 -8.47 26.04
CA GLY A 359 -15.45 -8.12 27.44
C GLY A 359 -16.68 -7.25 27.64
N LEU A 360 -17.18 -6.58 26.58
CA LEU A 360 -18.34 -5.69 26.66
C LEU A 360 -19.67 -6.45 26.80
N PRO A 361 -20.66 -5.87 27.51
CA PRO A 361 -21.98 -6.46 27.68
C PRO A 361 -22.72 -6.56 26.34
N HIS A 362 -23.67 -7.50 26.25
CA HIS A 362 -24.51 -7.67 25.06
C HIS A 362 -25.33 -6.41 24.72
N SER A 363 -25.62 -5.55 25.70
CA SER A 363 -26.31 -4.26 25.51
C SER A 363 -25.52 -3.27 24.66
N PHE A 364 -24.18 -3.36 24.62
CA PHE A 364 -23.33 -2.51 23.79
C PHE A 364 -23.48 -2.85 22.31
N TRP A 365 -23.76 -4.13 22.01
CA TRP A 365 -23.84 -4.68 20.66
C TRP A 365 -25.29 -4.88 20.26
N ARG A 366 -25.94 -3.79 19.85
CA ARG A 366 -27.35 -3.79 19.52
C ARG A 366 -27.65 -4.68 18.32
N LYS A 367 -28.74 -5.45 18.45
CA LYS A 367 -29.35 -6.20 17.36
C LYS A 367 -30.44 -5.34 16.71
N PRO A 368 -30.74 -5.55 15.41
CA PRO A 368 -31.85 -4.92 14.72
C PRO A 368 -33.15 -5.02 15.54
N SER A 369 -33.74 -3.87 15.88
CA SER A 369 -35.10 -3.80 16.44
C SER A 369 -36.14 -4.01 15.33
N ASP A 370 -37.40 -4.25 15.68
CA ASP A 370 -38.49 -4.33 14.68
C ASP A 370 -38.61 -3.01 13.90
N ALA A 371 -38.43 -1.88 14.59
CA ALA A 371 -38.37 -0.55 13.98
C ALA A 371 -37.13 -0.37 13.08
N ALA A 372 -35.97 -0.91 13.46
CA ALA A 372 -34.79 -0.92 12.60
C ALA A 372 -35.02 -1.75 11.33
N THR A 373 -35.75 -2.87 11.43
CA THR A 373 -36.07 -3.73 10.27
C THR A 373 -36.98 -3.02 9.26
N GLU A 374 -37.93 -2.21 9.73
CA GLU A 374 -38.72 -1.33 8.86
C GLU A 374 -37.85 -0.27 8.18
N SER A 375 -36.93 0.32 8.96
CA SER A 375 -35.98 1.34 8.48
C SER A 375 -35.02 0.79 7.43
N MET A 376 -34.59 -0.46 7.60
CA MET A 376 -33.81 -1.22 6.62
C MET A 376 -34.55 -1.34 5.30
N ARG A 377 -35.86 -1.68 5.31
CA ARG A 377 -36.67 -1.76 4.09
C ARG A 377 -36.75 -0.41 3.38
N ARG A 378 -36.95 0.68 4.13
CA ARG A 378 -36.99 2.05 3.57
C ARG A 378 -35.65 2.44 2.95
N LEU A 379 -34.55 2.19 3.66
CA LEU A 379 -33.21 2.51 3.17
C LEU A 379 -32.85 1.67 1.95
N SER A 380 -33.20 0.38 1.93
CA SER A 380 -33.03 -0.49 0.77
C SER A 380 -33.83 0.01 -0.44
N GLY A 381 -35.08 0.43 -0.24
CA GLY A 381 -35.88 1.03 -1.30
C GLY A 381 -35.27 2.32 -1.84
N TRP A 382 -34.69 3.15 -0.98
CA TRP A 382 -33.98 4.38 -1.39
C TRP A 382 -32.71 4.07 -2.19
N VAL A 383 -31.86 3.15 -1.72
CA VAL A 383 -30.62 2.73 -2.41
C VAL A 383 -30.94 2.12 -3.78
N MET A 384 -31.99 1.32 -3.86
CA MET A 384 -32.39 0.62 -5.08
C MET A 384 -33.22 1.48 -6.05
N HIS A 385 -33.53 2.72 -5.70
CA HIS A 385 -34.37 3.58 -6.55
C HIS A 385 -33.71 3.81 -7.93
N PRO A 386 -34.46 3.75 -9.05
CA PRO A 386 -33.92 3.92 -10.40
C PRO A 386 -33.17 5.24 -10.60
N ASP A 387 -33.62 6.31 -9.95
CA ASP A 387 -33.03 7.66 -10.05
C ASP A 387 -31.67 7.81 -9.33
N ARG A 388 -31.19 6.78 -8.63
CA ARG A 388 -29.88 6.83 -7.98
C ARG A 388 -28.76 6.58 -8.98
N LEU A 389 -27.70 7.38 -8.88
CA LEU A 389 -26.53 7.28 -9.76
C LEU A 389 -25.59 6.11 -9.39
N TYR A 390 -25.90 5.33 -8.34
CA TYR A 390 -25.12 4.19 -7.88
C TYR A 390 -25.22 2.99 -8.83
N ARG A 391 -24.11 2.26 -9.05
CA ARG A 391 -24.13 1.00 -9.82
C ARG A 391 -24.80 -0.10 -9.00
N MET A 392 -25.32 -1.13 -9.67
CA MET A 392 -26.00 -2.25 -8.99
C MET A 392 -25.10 -3.01 -8.02
N GLU A 393 -23.80 -3.11 -8.32
CA GLU A 393 -22.80 -3.75 -7.47
C GLU A 393 -22.62 -2.96 -6.16
N ASP A 394 -22.44 -1.64 -6.23
CA ASP A 394 -22.26 -0.77 -5.06
C ASP A 394 -23.53 -0.72 -4.18
N ARG A 395 -24.71 -0.80 -4.82
CA ARG A 395 -25.99 -0.92 -4.11
C ARG A 395 -26.03 -2.21 -3.30
N ASN A 396 -25.65 -3.34 -3.91
CA ASN A 396 -25.62 -4.64 -3.24
C ASN A 396 -24.55 -4.70 -2.14
N GLU A 397 -23.38 -4.12 -2.37
CA GLU A 397 -22.31 -4.02 -1.38
C GLU A 397 -22.79 -3.24 -0.15
N PHE A 398 -23.36 -2.06 -0.34
CA PHE A 398 -23.87 -1.24 0.78
C PHE A 398 -24.88 -2.01 1.64
N LEU A 399 -25.81 -2.75 1.02
CA LEU A 399 -26.81 -3.56 1.73
C LEU A 399 -26.19 -4.74 2.51
N SER A 400 -24.93 -5.08 2.23
CA SER A 400 -24.20 -6.19 2.85
C SER A 400 -23.22 -5.78 3.96
N VAL A 401 -22.85 -4.50 4.07
CA VAL A 401 -21.85 -4.02 5.06
C VAL A 401 -22.51 -3.50 6.34
N ALA A 402 -21.73 -3.28 7.42
CA ALA A 402 -22.26 -2.80 8.70
C ALA A 402 -22.95 -1.43 8.61
N ASP A 403 -22.50 -0.55 7.70
CA ASP A 403 -23.00 0.82 7.56
C ASP A 403 -24.51 0.89 7.32
N TYR A 404 -25.04 0.02 6.47
CA TYR A 404 -26.48 -0.10 6.21
C TYR A 404 -27.28 -0.42 7.49
N TYR A 405 -26.78 -1.35 8.30
CA TYR A 405 -27.43 -1.74 9.55
C TYR A 405 -27.31 -0.63 10.60
N LEU A 406 -26.19 0.11 10.61
CA LEU A 406 -25.95 1.19 11.56
C LEU A 406 -26.93 2.34 11.35
N VAL A 407 -27.11 2.77 10.10
CA VAL A 407 -28.04 3.85 9.75
C VAL A 407 -29.48 3.45 10.02
N ALA A 408 -29.86 2.22 9.66
CA ALA A 408 -31.21 1.73 9.89
C ALA A 408 -31.54 1.56 11.38
N GLN A 409 -30.58 1.09 12.20
CA GLN A 409 -30.75 1.04 13.65
C GLN A 409 -30.94 2.43 14.24
N ALA A 410 -30.13 3.39 13.80
CA ALA A 410 -30.20 4.75 14.31
C ALA A 410 -31.55 5.41 13.98
N HIS A 411 -32.07 5.21 12.76
CA HIS A 411 -33.42 5.65 12.42
C HIS A 411 -34.50 4.97 13.28
N GLY A 412 -34.44 3.64 13.42
CA GLY A 412 -35.47 2.85 14.12
C GLY A 412 -35.60 3.20 15.59
N ASP A 413 -34.48 3.49 16.26
CA ASP A 413 -34.44 3.78 17.69
C ASP A 413 -34.33 5.28 18.02
N GLY A 414 -34.32 6.16 17.01
CA GLY A 414 -34.20 7.61 17.19
C GLY A 414 -32.83 8.06 17.70
N HIS A 415 -31.77 7.39 17.26
CA HIS A 415 -30.38 7.71 17.61
C HIS A 415 -29.67 8.53 16.53
N ARG A 416 -28.52 9.08 16.90
CA ARG A 416 -27.63 9.82 16.00
C ARG A 416 -26.49 8.91 15.55
N VAL A 417 -26.13 8.96 14.28
CA VAL A 417 -25.00 8.16 13.75
C VAL A 417 -23.70 8.93 13.93
N VAL A 418 -22.72 8.26 14.51
CA VAL A 418 -21.37 8.83 14.69
C VAL A 418 -20.49 8.32 13.56
N THR A 419 -20.08 9.21 12.65
CA THR A 419 -19.29 8.85 11.48
C THR A 419 -18.27 9.93 11.11
N PHE A 420 -17.18 9.47 10.52
CA PHE A 420 -16.12 10.29 9.96
C PHE A 420 -16.34 10.62 8.46
N GLU A 421 -17.35 10.01 7.84
CA GLU A 421 -17.67 10.22 6.42
C GLU A 421 -18.28 11.60 6.17
N GLN A 422 -18.03 12.14 4.97
CA GLN A 422 -18.67 13.35 4.46
C GLN A 422 -19.72 12.99 3.39
N PRO A 423 -20.77 13.82 3.20
CA PRO A 423 -21.78 13.61 2.17
C PRO A 423 -21.17 13.55 0.77
N ALA A 424 -21.63 12.61 -0.05
CA ALA A 424 -21.17 12.44 -1.43
C ALA A 424 -22.34 12.15 -2.38
N PRO A 425 -23.34 13.05 -2.49
CA PRO A 425 -24.61 12.77 -3.15
C PRO A 425 -24.50 12.52 -4.67
N GLN A 426 -23.38 12.91 -5.28
CA GLN A 426 -23.09 12.70 -6.71
C GLN A 426 -22.22 11.46 -6.97
N ALA A 427 -21.84 10.72 -5.92
CA ALA A 427 -21.02 9.53 -6.05
C ALA A 427 -21.79 8.43 -6.79
N ARG A 428 -21.10 7.78 -7.74
CA ARG A 428 -21.67 6.65 -8.51
C ARG A 428 -21.19 5.29 -8.05
N LYS A 429 -20.11 5.25 -7.27
CA LYS A 429 -19.34 4.05 -6.91
C LYS A 429 -19.46 3.64 -5.43
N ARG A 430 -20.15 4.43 -4.59
CA ARG A 430 -20.28 4.14 -3.15
C ARG A 430 -21.43 4.94 -2.55
N VAL A 431 -22.22 4.31 -1.69
CA VAL A 431 -23.22 4.97 -0.85
C VAL A 431 -22.54 5.40 0.46
N SER A 432 -22.53 6.69 0.77
CA SER A 432 -21.94 7.20 2.01
C SER A 432 -22.93 7.13 3.18
N ILE A 433 -22.41 7.02 4.42
CA ILE A 433 -23.23 7.05 5.64
C ILE A 433 -24.06 8.35 5.73
N PRO A 434 -23.50 9.55 5.51
CA PRO A 434 -24.26 10.80 5.56
C PRO A 434 -25.40 10.87 4.54
N ASP A 435 -25.21 10.35 3.32
CA ASP A 435 -26.26 10.34 2.30
C ASP A 435 -27.40 9.40 2.70
N ALA A 436 -27.07 8.23 3.25
CA ALA A 436 -28.04 7.28 3.80
C ALA A 436 -28.78 7.84 5.02
N CYS A 437 -28.07 8.55 5.91
CA CYS A 437 -28.66 9.27 7.04
C CYS A 437 -29.62 10.36 6.58
N ALA A 438 -29.22 11.19 5.62
CA ALA A 438 -30.05 12.24 5.05
C ALA A 438 -31.33 11.67 4.40
N ALA A 439 -31.23 10.53 3.73
CA ALA A 439 -32.37 9.86 3.11
C ALA A 439 -33.44 9.41 4.12
N LEU A 440 -33.03 9.02 5.32
CA LEU A 440 -33.92 8.59 6.39
C LEU A 440 -34.26 9.71 7.40
N GLY A 441 -33.67 10.90 7.26
CA GLY A 441 -33.81 11.98 8.24
C GLY A 441 -33.10 11.69 9.56
N VAL A 442 -32.05 10.87 9.54
CA VAL A 442 -31.21 10.57 10.70
C VAL A 442 -30.14 11.63 10.84
N GLU A 443 -29.99 12.19 12.03
CA GLU A 443 -28.84 13.06 12.31
C GLU A 443 -27.55 12.26 12.38
N TYR A 444 -26.49 12.79 11.77
CA TYR A 444 -25.14 12.28 11.92
C TYR A 444 -24.22 13.35 12.51
N VAL A 445 -23.13 12.93 13.13
CA VAL A 445 -22.18 13.82 13.80
C VAL A 445 -20.78 13.25 13.75
N ASP A 446 -19.78 14.13 13.69
CA ASP A 446 -18.39 13.71 13.80
C ASP A 446 -18.06 13.24 15.23
N PRO A 447 -17.18 12.24 15.39
CA PRO A 447 -16.83 11.70 16.70
C PRO A 447 -16.23 12.74 17.66
N PHE A 448 -15.45 13.71 17.19
CA PHE A 448 -14.83 14.71 18.07
C PHE A 448 -15.85 15.66 18.69
N ARG A 449 -16.94 16.00 17.99
CA ARG A 449 -18.07 16.72 18.59
C ARG A 449 -18.73 15.90 19.69
N VAL A 450 -18.92 14.59 19.49
CA VAL A 450 -19.48 13.70 20.52
C VAL A 450 -18.56 13.65 21.74
N TYR A 451 -17.25 13.51 21.54
CA TYR A 451 -16.27 13.46 22.62
C TYR A 451 -16.29 14.75 23.46
N ARG A 452 -16.39 15.92 22.81
CA ARG A 452 -16.52 17.21 23.50
C ARG A 452 -17.84 17.35 24.24
N GLN A 453 -18.95 16.92 23.63
CA GLN A 453 -20.29 16.99 24.23
C GLN A 453 -20.43 16.10 25.46
N LEU A 454 -19.86 14.90 25.40
CA LEU A 454 -19.87 13.93 26.50
C LEU A 454 -18.72 14.13 27.49
N GLY A 455 -17.88 15.15 27.28
CA GLY A 455 -16.85 15.56 28.23
C GLY A 455 -15.68 14.58 28.39
N LEU A 456 -15.27 13.90 27.31
CA LEU A 456 -14.09 13.03 27.32
C LEU A 456 -12.86 13.79 27.83
N LYS A 457 -12.22 13.26 28.87
CA LYS A 457 -10.93 13.70 29.39
C LYS A 457 -9.99 12.51 29.44
N LEU A 458 -8.77 12.70 28.95
CA LEU A 458 -7.76 11.64 28.85
C LEU A 458 -6.73 11.69 29.98
N ASN A 459 -6.96 12.58 30.96
CA ASN A 459 -6.02 12.92 32.03
C ASN A 459 -6.01 11.89 33.16
#